data_AF-A0A0F9YR19-F1
#
_entry.id   AF-A0A0F9YR19-F1
#
_cell.length_a   1.000
_cell.length_b   1.000
_cell.length_c   1.000
_cell.angle_alpha   90.00
_cell.angle_beta   90.00
_cell.angle_gamma   90.00
#
_symmetry.space_group_name_H-M   'P 1'
#
loop_
_entity.id
_entity.type
_entity.pdbx_description
1 polymer ?
#
loop_
_entity_poly.entity_id
_entity_poly.type
_entity_poly.pdbx_seq_one_letter_code
_entity_poly.pdbx_strand_id
1 'polypeptide(L)'
;MSIICKFNNKSSFYNLNTAFDLKVELSTKYNLNINDISLLCGTRFLEDTSILSVFNGQEVNAILKCVGGGNMLDENDRELANKRNKRLICRRCNVRLSVNATNCRKKGCGSKDLRPKKQLKAVKK
;
A
#
# COMPACT_ATOMS: atom_id res chain seq x y z
N MET A 1 23.00 23.45 -7.87
CA MET A 1 22.25 22.79 -8.96
C MET A 1 20.92 22.37 -8.38
N SER A 2 19.81 22.80 -8.99
CA SER A 2 18.47 22.48 -8.54
C SER A 2 17.97 21.20 -9.22
N ILE A 3 17.56 20.22 -8.41
CA ILE A 3 16.97 18.96 -8.85
C ILE A 3 15.45 19.08 -8.72
N ILE A 4 14.73 18.60 -9.73
CA ILE A 4 13.28 18.52 -9.71
C ILE A 4 12.91 17.16 -9.13
N CYS A 5 12.25 17.14 -7.97
CA CYS A 5 11.70 15.93 -7.38
C CYS A 5 10.18 15.99 -7.40
N LYS A 6 9.55 14.91 -7.88
CA LYS A 6 8.11 14.76 -7.96
C LYS A 6 7.63 13.76 -6.92
N PHE A 7 6.70 14.19 -6.06
CA PHE A 7 6.07 13.37 -5.05
C PHE A 7 4.56 13.66 -5.01
N ASN A 8 3.71 12.63 -5.09
CA ASN A 8 2.25 12.76 -5.10
C ASN A 8 1.73 13.84 -6.07
N ASN A 9 2.21 13.80 -7.31
CA ASN A 9 1.89 14.76 -8.39
C ASN A 9 2.30 16.22 -8.12
N LYS A 10 3.06 16.50 -7.05
CA LYS A 10 3.66 17.82 -6.80
C LYS A 10 5.14 17.77 -7.13
N SER A 11 5.60 18.70 -7.95
CA SER A 11 7.03 18.93 -8.24
C SER A 11 7.59 19.96 -7.28
N SER A 12 8.72 19.66 -6.64
CA SER A 12 9.47 20.60 -5.81
C SER A 12 10.95 20.60 -6.19
N PHE A 13 11.58 21.75 -6.03
CA PHE A 13 12.98 21.97 -6.35
C PHE A 13 13.84 21.82 -5.10
N TYR A 14 14.94 21.08 -5.23
CA TYR A 14 15.88 20.80 -4.15
C TYR A 14 17.31 21.11 -4.56
N ASN A 15 18.10 21.71 -3.67
CA ASN A 15 19.52 22.00 -3.91
C ASN A 15 20.39 21.07 -3.06
N LEU A 16 20.36 19.78 -3.36
CA LEU A 16 21.06 18.73 -2.59
C LEU A 16 22.00 17.93 -3.50
N ASN A 17 23.05 17.36 -2.91
CA ASN A 17 24.07 16.63 -3.65
C ASN A 17 23.86 15.10 -3.60
N THR A 18 23.31 14.57 -2.51
CA THR A 18 23.21 13.11 -2.27
C THR A 18 21.77 12.62 -2.24
N ALA A 19 21.51 11.43 -2.81
CA ALA A 19 20.20 10.78 -2.76
C ALA A 19 19.69 10.56 -1.32
N PHE A 20 20.59 10.27 -0.38
CA PHE A 20 20.26 10.12 1.04
C PHE A 20 19.66 11.40 1.65
N ASP A 21 20.31 12.54 1.44
CA ASP A 21 19.86 13.84 1.98
C ASP A 21 18.46 14.20 1.47
N LEU A 22 18.19 13.88 0.20
CA LEU A 22 16.88 14.10 -0.41
C LEU A 22 15.80 13.21 0.22
N LYS A 23 16.12 11.96 0.57
CA LYS A 23 15.19 11.11 1.34
C LYS A 23 14.93 11.66 2.74
N VAL A 24 15.96 12.20 3.41
CA VAL A 24 15.82 12.79 4.75
C VAL A 24 14.91 14.03 4.69
N GLU A 25 15.10 14.95 3.76
CA GLU A 25 14.21 16.10 3.65
C GLU A 25 12.76 15.72 3.31
N LEU A 26 12.57 14.74 2.43
CA LEU A 26 11.24 14.21 2.14
C LEU A 26 10.59 13.56 3.37
N SER A 27 11.38 12.83 4.18
CA SER A 27 10.89 12.22 5.42
C SER A 27 10.40 13.27 6.41
N THR A 28 11.15 14.36 6.61
CA THR A 28 10.80 15.46 7.50
C THR A 28 9.58 16.23 6.99
N LYS A 29 9.50 16.47 5.68
CA LYS A 29 8.41 17.26 5.08
C LYS A 29 7.07 16.51 5.09
N TYR A 30 7.09 15.20 4.91
CA TYR A 30 5.88 14.38 4.78
C TYR A 30 5.61 13.47 5.98
N ASN A 31 6.46 13.50 7.02
CA ASN A 31 6.39 12.64 8.20
C ASN A 31 6.35 11.14 7.83
N LEU A 32 7.30 10.71 7.00
CA LEU A 32 7.40 9.34 6.51
C LEU A 32 8.71 8.70 6.97
N ASN A 33 8.77 7.37 7.08
CA ASN A 33 10.05 6.71 7.37
C ASN A 33 10.95 6.74 6.14
N ILE A 34 12.25 6.93 6.35
CA ILE A 34 13.27 6.99 5.28
C ILE A 34 13.26 5.69 4.44
N ASN A 35 13.10 4.54 5.09
CA ASN A 35 13.13 3.23 4.43
C ASN A 35 11.96 2.99 3.47
N ASP A 36 10.85 3.70 3.69
CA ASP A 36 9.63 3.59 2.89
C ASP A 36 9.76 4.39 1.58
N ILE A 37 10.74 5.29 1.46
CA ILE A 37 10.94 6.16 0.30
C ILE A 37 11.97 5.53 -0.65
N SER A 38 11.57 5.34 -1.91
CA SER A 38 12.45 4.99 -3.02
C SER A 38 12.51 6.14 -4.02
N LEU A 39 13.71 6.41 -4.53
CA LEU A 39 13.91 7.41 -5.57
C LEU A 39 14.08 6.69 -6.91
N LEU A 40 13.30 7.10 -7.90
CA LEU A 40 13.29 6.57 -9.26
C LEU A 40 13.62 7.71 -10.22
N CYS A 41 14.67 7.56 -11.02
CA CYS A 41 14.97 8.47 -12.11
C CYS A 41 14.72 7.73 -13.44
N GLY A 42 13.71 8.16 -14.20
CA GLY A 42 13.25 7.43 -15.39
C GLY A 42 12.83 6.00 -15.03
N THR A 43 13.65 5.01 -15.42
CA THR A 43 13.45 3.57 -15.15
C THR A 43 14.40 2.99 -14.10
N ARG A 44 15.33 3.78 -13.57
CA ARG A 44 16.39 3.30 -12.67
C ARG A 44 16.14 3.75 -11.23
N PHE A 45 16.22 2.80 -10.29
CA PHE A 45 16.23 3.09 -8.87
C PHE A 45 17.60 3.64 -8.45
N LEU A 46 17.58 4.68 -7.61
CA LEU A 46 18.80 5.28 -7.06
C LEU A 46 19.17 4.62 -5.73
N GLU A 47 20.44 4.26 -5.62
CA GLU A 47 21.06 3.83 -4.37
C GLU A 47 21.38 5.05 -3.50
N ASP A 48 21.48 4.87 -2.18
CA ASP A 48 21.68 5.97 -1.22
C ASP A 48 23.00 6.73 -1.42
N THR A 49 24.01 6.08 -2.01
CA THR A 49 25.32 6.67 -2.35
C THR A 49 25.32 7.43 -3.67
N SER A 50 24.20 7.46 -4.40
CA SER A 50 24.13 8.09 -5.72
C SER A 50 24.18 9.61 -5.59
N ILE A 51 25.10 10.21 -6.36
CA ILE A 51 25.23 11.67 -6.45
C ILE A 51 24.17 12.19 -7.43
N LEU A 52 23.33 13.12 -6.99
CA LEU A 52 22.21 13.65 -7.76
C LEU A 52 22.63 14.57 -8.91
N SER A 53 23.85 15.12 -8.87
CA SER A 53 24.39 16.00 -9.92
C SER A 53 24.53 15.31 -11.28
N VAL A 54 24.62 13.97 -11.30
CA VAL A 54 24.67 13.17 -12.53
C VAL A 54 23.34 13.23 -13.31
N PHE A 55 22.22 13.54 -12.63
CA PHE A 55 20.87 13.52 -13.19
C PHE A 55 20.31 14.92 -13.47
N ASN A 56 21.19 15.93 -13.63
CA ASN A 56 20.78 17.30 -13.90
C ASN A 56 19.84 17.39 -15.11
N GLY A 57 18.64 17.94 -14.91
CA GLY A 57 17.60 18.10 -15.92
C GLY A 57 16.59 16.95 -16.02
N GLN A 58 16.79 15.85 -15.30
CA GLN A 58 15.80 14.76 -15.20
C GLN A 58 14.94 14.90 -13.94
N GLU A 59 13.66 14.51 -14.05
CA GLU A 59 12.75 14.46 -12.90
C GLU A 59 13.02 13.20 -12.06
N VAL A 60 13.34 13.40 -10.78
CA VAL A 60 13.43 12.32 -9.80
C VAL A 60 12.05 12.09 -9.21
N ASN A 61 11.48 10.91 -9.40
CA ASN A 61 10.22 10.50 -8.80
C ASN A 61 10.48 9.86 -7.44
N ALA A 62 9.93 10.45 -6.38
CA ALA A 62 9.89 9.81 -5.08
C ALA A 62 8.64 8.93 -4.99
N ILE A 63 8.84 7.64 -4.73
CA ILE A 63 7.79 6.62 -4.67
C ILE A 63 7.82 6.01 -3.29
N LEU A 64 6.65 5.88 -2.67
CA LEU A 64 6.52 5.09 -1.46
C LEU A 64 6.48 3.62 -1.81
N LYS A 65 7.38 2.84 -1.20
CA LYS A 65 7.28 1.39 -1.20
C LYS A 65 5.91 1.06 -0.62
N CYS A 66 5.14 0.26 -1.34
CA CYS A 66 3.86 -0.19 -0.83
C CYS A 66 4.11 -0.94 0.49
N VAL A 67 3.73 -0.34 1.61
CA VAL A 67 3.53 -1.03 2.91
C VAL A 67 2.31 -1.98 2.84
N GLY A 68 1.95 -2.39 1.61
CA GLY A 68 0.73 -3.05 1.22
C GLY A 68 0.74 -4.50 1.68
N GLY A 69 0.26 -4.71 2.90
CA GLY A 69 0.01 -6.04 3.40
C GLY A 69 -0.43 -6.03 4.86
N GLY A 70 -1.71 -5.72 5.11
CA GLY A 70 -2.55 -6.16 6.25
C GLY A 70 -2.07 -6.00 7.71
N ASN A 71 -0.81 -5.66 7.95
CA ASN A 71 -0.14 -5.81 9.24
C ASN A 71 0.28 -4.46 9.85
N MET A 72 0.23 -3.37 9.08
CA MET A 72 0.58 -2.01 9.52
C MET A 72 -0.58 -1.01 9.27
N LEU A 73 -1.81 -1.47 9.42
CA LEU A 73 -2.96 -0.57 9.53
C LEU A 73 -3.22 -0.29 11.02
N ASP A 74 -3.71 0.91 11.32
CA ASP A 74 -4.24 1.20 12.65
C ASP A 74 -5.39 0.22 12.97
N GLU A 75 -5.61 -0.05 14.25
CA GLU A 75 -6.59 -1.04 14.69
C GLU A 75 -8.00 -0.70 14.16
N ASN A 76 -8.37 0.59 14.17
CA ASN A 76 -9.68 1.04 13.69
C ASN A 76 -9.88 0.82 12.19
N ASP A 77 -8.87 1.17 11.38
CA ASP A 77 -8.90 1.00 9.93
C ASP A 77 -8.92 -0.48 9.54
N ARG A 78 -8.19 -1.31 10.30
CA ARG A 78 -8.18 -2.75 10.15
C ARG A 78 -9.55 -3.35 10.41
N GLU A 79 -10.23 -2.93 11.47
CA GLU A 79 -11.59 -3.36 11.77
C GLU A 79 -12.59 -2.94 10.70
N LEU A 80 -12.50 -1.70 10.21
CA LEU A 80 -13.34 -1.17 9.15
C LEU A 80 -13.20 -2.00 7.86
N ALA A 81 -11.98 -2.30 7.44
CA ALA A 81 -11.71 -3.17 6.30
C ALA A 81 -12.24 -4.59 6.55
N ASN A 82 -12.03 -5.14 7.74
CA ASN A 82 -12.49 -6.48 8.11
C ASN A 82 -14.01 -6.62 8.19
N LYS A 83 -14.77 -5.55 8.45
CA LYS A 83 -16.23 -5.54 8.43
C LYS A 83 -16.79 -5.98 7.07
N ARG A 84 -16.09 -5.71 5.97
CA ARG A 84 -16.46 -6.17 4.62
C ARG A 84 -16.12 -7.65 4.40
N ASN A 85 -15.08 -8.15 5.06
CA ASN A 85 -14.56 -9.51 4.90
C ASN A 85 -15.32 -10.55 5.73
N LYS A 86 -15.85 -10.18 6.90
CA LYS A 86 -16.68 -11.04 7.77
C LYS A 86 -18.00 -11.39 7.06
N ARG A 87 -18.04 -12.53 6.35
CA ARG A 87 -19.17 -12.98 5.54
C ARG A 87 -19.32 -14.50 5.63
N LEU A 88 -20.55 -14.98 5.46
CA LEU A 88 -20.82 -16.39 5.22
C LEU A 88 -20.78 -16.70 3.72
N ILE A 89 -20.49 -17.95 3.38
CA ILE A 89 -20.45 -18.47 2.02
C ILE A 89 -21.27 -19.76 1.99
N CYS A 90 -22.18 -19.88 1.03
CA CYS A 90 -22.92 -21.13 0.82
C CYS A 90 -22.02 -22.21 0.23
N ARG A 91 -22.06 -23.43 0.75
CA ARG A 91 -21.24 -24.56 0.26
C ARG A 91 -21.63 -25.05 -1.14
N ARG A 92 -22.89 -24.86 -1.55
CA ARG A 92 -23.40 -25.32 -2.85
C ARG A 92 -23.17 -24.30 -3.97
N CYS A 93 -23.56 -23.04 -3.75
CA CYS A 93 -23.50 -22.01 -4.80
C CYS A 93 -22.38 -20.97 -4.63
N ASN A 94 -21.56 -21.09 -3.59
CA ASN A 94 -20.41 -20.20 -3.29
C ASN A 94 -20.74 -18.69 -3.20
N VAL A 95 -22.01 -18.31 -3.03
CA VAL A 95 -22.43 -16.91 -2.86
C VAL A 95 -22.07 -16.37 -1.48
N ARG A 96 -21.65 -15.09 -1.44
CA ARG A 96 -21.45 -14.31 -0.21
C ARG A 96 -22.78 -13.91 0.42
N LEU A 97 -22.88 -14.09 1.73
CA LEU A 97 -24.06 -13.83 2.56
C LEU A 97 -23.67 -12.98 3.78
N SER A 98 -24.67 -12.39 4.43
CA SER A 98 -24.50 -11.71 5.72
C SER A 98 -24.14 -12.70 6.82
N VAL A 99 -23.60 -12.20 7.95
CA VAL A 99 -23.19 -13.04 9.09
C VAL A 99 -24.39 -13.69 9.78
N ASN A 100 -25.53 -13.00 9.80
CA ASN A 100 -26.75 -13.47 10.46
C ASN A 100 -27.65 -14.30 9.51
N ALA A 101 -27.21 -14.58 8.29
CA ALA A 101 -27.99 -15.39 7.36
C ALA A 101 -27.99 -16.86 7.79
N THR A 102 -29.18 -17.44 7.93
CA THR A 102 -29.37 -18.88 8.18
C THR A 102 -29.56 -19.67 6.89
N ASN A 103 -30.15 -19.04 5.87
CA ASN A 103 -30.41 -19.64 4.56
C ASN A 103 -29.68 -18.89 3.44
N CYS A 104 -29.37 -19.60 2.36
CA CYS A 104 -28.81 -18.98 1.17
C CYS A 104 -29.85 -18.05 0.48
N ARG A 105 -29.47 -16.81 0.18
CA ARG A 105 -30.32 -15.81 -0.52
C ARG A 105 -30.67 -16.18 -1.97
N LYS A 106 -29.95 -17.12 -2.59
CA LYS A 106 -30.20 -17.55 -3.97
C LYS A 106 -31.43 -18.46 -3.98
N LYS A 107 -32.49 -18.06 -4.70
CA LYS A 107 -33.75 -18.81 -4.84
C LYS A 107 -33.57 -20.27 -5.24
N GLY A 108 -32.72 -20.55 -6.23
CA GLY A 108 -32.47 -21.93 -6.69
C GLY A 108 -31.62 -22.79 -5.74
N CYS A 109 -30.99 -22.21 -4.72
CA CYS A 109 -30.17 -22.95 -3.76
C CYS A 109 -30.91 -23.15 -2.44
N GLY A 110 -31.37 -22.06 -1.80
CA GLY A 110 -32.12 -22.08 -0.53
C GLY A 110 -31.46 -22.81 0.66
N SER A 111 -30.26 -23.36 0.49
CA SER A 111 -29.64 -24.30 1.42
C SER A 111 -29.20 -23.62 2.72
N LYS A 112 -29.28 -24.39 3.82
CA LYS A 112 -28.78 -24.08 5.16
C LYS A 112 -27.28 -24.38 5.33
N ASP A 113 -26.65 -25.00 4.34
CA ASP A 113 -25.24 -25.43 4.37
C ASP A 113 -24.31 -24.23 4.14
N LEU A 114 -24.16 -23.41 5.16
CA LEU A 114 -23.33 -22.21 5.14
C LEU A 114 -22.01 -22.45 5.87
N ARG A 115 -20.96 -21.76 5.43
CA ARG A 115 -19.65 -21.75 6.11
C ARG A 115 -19.12 -20.32 6.24
N PRO A 116 -18.30 -20.01 7.24
CA PRO A 116 -17.58 -18.75 7.27
C PRO A 116 -16.59 -18.65 6.08
N LYS A 117 -16.38 -17.42 5.60
CA LYS A 117 -15.28 -17.13 4.67
C LYS A 117 -13.95 -17.40 5.41
N LYS A 118 -13.04 -18.12 4.74
CA LYS A 118 -11.71 -18.42 5.29
C LYS A 118 -10.98 -17.10 5.55
N GLN A 119 -10.40 -16.98 6.75
CA GLN A 119 -9.59 -15.84 7.14
C GLN A 119 -8.17 -16.00 6.61
N LEU A 120 -7.48 -14.87 6.41
CA LEU A 120 -6.07 -14.87 6.06
C LEU A 120 -5.28 -15.39 7.27
N LYS A 121 -4.41 -16.37 7.03
CA LYS A 121 -3.42 -16.78 8.02
C LYS A 121 -2.24 -15.83 7.92
N ALA A 122 -1.78 -15.28 9.04
CA ALA A 122 -0.51 -14.58 9.08
C ALA A 122 0.59 -15.59 8.75
N VAL A 123 1.13 -15.53 7.54
CA VAL A 123 2.36 -16.25 7.21
C VAL A 123 3.46 -15.47 7.91
N LYS A 124 3.96 -16.03 9.02
CA LYS A 124 5.21 -15.54 9.61
C LYS A 124 6.30 -15.82 8.57
N LYS A 125 6.84 -14.76 7.97
CA LYS A 125 8.05 -14.83 7.16
C LYS A 125 9.25 -14.83 8.08
#